data_AF-A0A3S2A8D6-F1
#
_entry.id   AF-A0A3S2A8D6-F1
#
_cell.length_a   1.000
_cell.length_b   1.000
_cell.length_c   1.000
_cell.angle_alpha   90.00
_cell.angle_beta   90.00
_cell.angle_gamma   90.00
#
_symmetry.space_group_name_H-M   'P 1'
#
loop_
_entity.id
_entity.type
_entity.pdbx_description
1 polymer ?
#
loop_
_entity_poly.entity_id
_entity_poly.type
_entity_poly.pdbx_seq_one_letter_code
_entity_poly.pdbx_strand_id
1 'polypeptide(L)'
;DWLRKKGISKADKKAGRTAAEGLIGVDNGVREAAVVEVNSETDFVARNAAFQEIVANVAKVALAYGTTEAVAAAKYPGSDKSVADTIKDAVGTIGENMGFRRSAKLTVPHGAVATYVHNAVADGLGKLGVLVAIETTGNEHAANAFGRQVAMHVAATNPLALTAEQIDPAAVEREKAIFADQARQSGKPEAIIEKMVEGRLRKFYEEVVLLKQAFVLNPDITVEQALKDAEKEIGAPAKISAYLRFALGEGIEKEETDFAAEVAAAVKK
;
A
#
# COMPACT_ATOMS: atom_id res chain seq x y z
N ASP A 1 -21.09 26.39 -19.15
CA ASP A 1 -20.20 25.81 -20.19
C ASP A 1 -18.81 26.39 -20.30
N TRP A 2 -18.62 27.71 -20.41
CA TRP A 2 -17.28 28.30 -20.56
C TRP A 2 -16.31 27.95 -19.41
N LEU A 3 -16.75 28.07 -18.14
CA LEU A 3 -15.94 27.70 -16.97
C LEU A 3 -15.55 26.21 -16.95
N ARG A 4 -16.44 25.32 -17.39
CA ARG A 4 -16.18 23.88 -17.49
C ARG A 4 -15.13 23.57 -18.57
N LYS A 5 -15.27 24.15 -19.77
CA LYS A 5 -14.27 24.04 -20.85
C LYS A 5 -12.90 24.58 -20.42
N LYS A 6 -12.88 25.70 -19.68
CA LYS A 6 -11.65 26.29 -19.14
C LYS A 6 -11.01 25.43 -18.04
N GLY A 7 -11.82 24.79 -17.19
CA GLY A 7 -11.36 23.84 -16.17
C GLY A 7 -10.69 22.62 -16.79
N ILE A 8 -11.34 21.98 -17.77
CA ILE A 8 -10.81 20.82 -18.49
C ILE A 8 -9.47 21.18 -19.17
N SER A 9 -9.41 22.31 -19.89
CA SER A 9 -8.18 22.77 -20.52
C SER A 9 -7.04 23.04 -19.54
N LYS A 10 -7.34 23.47 -18.30
CA LYS A 10 -6.33 23.63 -17.25
C LYS A 10 -5.84 22.28 -16.73
N ALA A 11 -6.72 21.30 -16.59
CA ALA A 11 -6.37 19.95 -16.16
C ALA A 11 -5.47 19.26 -17.19
N ASP A 12 -5.83 19.32 -18.47
CA ASP A 12 -5.04 18.72 -19.56
C ASP A 12 -3.61 19.30 -19.62
N LYS A 13 -3.46 20.61 -19.36
CA LYS A 13 -2.13 21.27 -19.29
C LYS A 13 -1.28 20.83 -18.10
N LYS A 14 -1.90 20.30 -17.05
CA LYS A 14 -1.23 19.88 -15.80
C LYS A 14 -1.00 18.38 -15.74
N ALA A 15 -1.73 17.58 -16.51
CA ALA A 15 -1.66 16.12 -16.52
C ALA A 15 -0.25 15.56 -16.76
N GLY A 16 0.62 16.30 -17.46
CA GLY A 16 2.01 15.89 -17.70
C GLY A 16 2.97 16.13 -16.54
N ARG A 17 2.53 16.73 -15.43
CA ARG A 17 3.38 16.99 -14.26
C ARG A 17 3.36 15.81 -13.31
N THR A 18 4.51 15.48 -12.73
CA THR A 18 4.62 14.37 -11.77
C THR A 18 3.78 14.63 -10.52
N ALA A 19 2.85 13.71 -10.24
CA ALA A 19 2.03 13.72 -9.04
C ALA A 19 2.40 12.51 -8.18
N ALA A 20 3.36 12.70 -7.28
CA ALA A 20 3.91 11.65 -6.41
C ALA A 20 3.62 11.88 -4.91
N GLU A 21 3.00 13.01 -4.57
CA GLU A 21 2.43 13.27 -3.24
C GLU A 21 0.94 12.93 -3.25
N GLY A 22 0.20 13.28 -2.18
CA GLY A 22 -1.23 13.01 -2.03
C GLY A 22 -1.55 12.21 -0.78
N LEU A 23 -2.53 11.30 -0.88
CA LEU A 23 -2.98 10.47 0.23
C LEU A 23 -3.34 9.05 -0.19
N ILE A 24 -3.09 8.14 0.73
CA ILE A 24 -3.72 6.82 0.78
C ILE A 24 -5.01 6.95 1.58
N GLY A 25 -6.11 6.43 1.03
CA GLY A 25 -7.41 6.32 1.71
C GLY A 25 -7.79 4.87 1.94
N VAL A 26 -8.39 4.58 3.10
CA VAL A 26 -8.91 3.26 3.45
C VAL A 26 -10.34 3.39 3.93
N ASP A 27 -11.22 2.54 3.41
CA ASP A 27 -12.60 2.36 3.88
C ASP A 27 -12.84 0.87 4.13
N ASN A 28 -13.63 0.52 5.14
CA ASN A 28 -13.80 -0.87 5.55
C ASN A 28 -15.18 -1.17 6.13
N GLY A 29 -15.60 -2.41 5.96
CA GLY A 29 -16.56 -3.10 6.81
C GLY A 29 -15.86 -4.21 7.60
N VAL A 30 -16.63 -5.09 8.25
CA VAL A 30 -16.04 -6.16 9.07
C VAL A 30 -15.24 -7.16 8.22
N ARG A 31 -15.81 -7.60 7.10
CA ARG A 31 -15.28 -8.69 6.26
C ARG A 31 -14.70 -8.21 4.93
N GLU A 32 -14.57 -6.91 4.74
CA GLU A 32 -14.04 -6.33 3.52
C GLU A 32 -13.42 -4.97 3.80
N ALA A 33 -12.39 -4.64 3.04
CA ALA A 33 -11.80 -3.31 3.08
C ALA A 33 -11.20 -2.97 1.72
N ALA A 34 -11.18 -1.68 1.39
CA ALA A 34 -10.56 -1.15 0.20
C ALA A 34 -9.51 -0.10 0.56
N VAL A 35 -8.45 -0.05 -0.24
CA VAL A 35 -7.39 0.95 -0.16
C VAL A 35 -7.27 1.63 -1.51
N VAL A 36 -7.08 2.94 -1.49
CA VAL A 36 -6.95 3.79 -2.68
C VAL A 36 -5.75 4.70 -2.56
N GLU A 37 -5.14 5.05 -3.69
CA GLU A 37 -4.14 6.11 -3.79
C GLU A 37 -4.68 7.21 -4.70
N VAL A 38 -4.78 8.42 -4.14
CA VAL A 38 -5.10 9.64 -4.89
C VAL A 38 -3.91 10.57 -4.75
N ASN A 39 -3.28 10.89 -5.88
CA ASN A 39 -2.06 11.69 -5.91
C ASN A 39 -2.31 13.17 -6.17
N SER A 40 -1.35 13.98 -5.76
CA SER A 40 -1.21 15.42 -6.05
C SER A 40 0.24 15.76 -6.39
N GLU A 41 0.49 16.96 -6.95
CA GLU A 41 1.86 17.45 -7.19
C GLU A 41 2.61 17.67 -5.86
N THR A 42 1.96 18.31 -4.88
CA THR A 42 2.58 18.70 -3.60
C THR A 42 1.92 18.03 -2.39
N ASP A 43 2.65 18.00 -1.26
CA ASP A 43 2.15 17.49 0.02
C ASP A 43 1.21 18.49 0.74
N PHE A 44 1.22 19.76 0.34
CA PHE A 44 0.29 20.77 0.87
C PHE A 44 -1.16 20.43 0.54
N VAL A 45 -1.43 19.87 -0.64
CA VAL A 45 -2.77 19.44 -1.05
C VAL A 45 -3.33 18.34 -0.15
N ALA A 46 -2.47 17.48 0.41
CA ALA A 46 -2.88 16.43 1.35
C ALA A 46 -3.53 16.98 2.65
N ARG A 47 -3.27 18.25 2.99
CA ARG A 47 -3.88 18.94 4.15
C ARG A 47 -5.17 19.68 3.81
N ASN A 48 -5.53 19.77 2.53
CA ASN A 48 -6.73 20.47 2.08
C ASN A 48 -7.97 19.61 2.36
N ALA A 49 -8.96 20.18 3.08
CA ALA A 49 -10.17 19.45 3.46
C ALA A 49 -10.98 18.93 2.27
N ALA A 50 -11.04 19.68 1.15
CA ALA A 50 -11.76 19.23 -0.05
C ALA A 50 -11.02 18.06 -0.73
N PHE A 51 -9.68 18.05 -0.71
CA PHE A 51 -8.91 16.92 -1.20
C PHE A 51 -9.09 15.68 -0.32
N GLN A 52 -9.04 15.84 1.01
CA GLN A 52 -9.30 14.75 1.96
C GLN A 52 -10.70 14.15 1.78
N GLU A 53 -11.71 14.99 1.58
CA GLU A 53 -13.08 14.54 1.27
C GLU A 53 -13.14 13.74 -0.05
N ILE A 54 -12.43 14.19 -1.10
CA ILE A 54 -12.28 13.42 -2.34
C ILE A 54 -11.70 12.04 -2.05
N VAL A 55 -10.57 11.94 -1.35
CA VAL A 55 -9.91 10.66 -1.08
C VAL A 55 -10.81 9.72 -0.25
N ALA A 56 -11.47 10.25 0.79
CA ALA A 56 -12.39 9.46 1.61
C ALA A 56 -13.59 8.93 0.80
N ASN A 57 -14.17 9.76 -0.07
CA ASN A 57 -15.28 9.33 -0.90
C ASN A 57 -14.85 8.33 -1.99
N VAL A 58 -13.63 8.48 -2.55
CA VAL A 58 -13.08 7.49 -3.48
C VAL A 58 -12.82 6.14 -2.78
N ALA A 59 -12.37 6.14 -1.52
CA ALA A 59 -12.21 4.93 -0.73
C ALA A 59 -13.56 4.19 -0.52
N LYS A 60 -14.64 4.92 -0.21
CA LYS A 60 -16.00 4.36 -0.11
C LYS A 60 -16.47 3.75 -1.43
N VAL A 61 -16.22 4.43 -2.55
CA VAL A 61 -16.53 3.89 -3.89
C VAL A 61 -15.68 2.64 -4.15
N ALA A 62 -14.40 2.62 -3.77
CA ALA A 62 -13.55 1.44 -3.91
C ALA A 62 -14.04 0.24 -3.10
N LEU A 63 -14.62 0.47 -1.92
CA LEU A 63 -15.25 -0.60 -1.15
C LEU A 63 -16.43 -1.23 -1.92
N ALA A 64 -17.21 -0.44 -2.65
CA ALA A 64 -18.34 -0.94 -3.43
C ALA A 64 -17.96 -1.59 -4.79
N TYR A 65 -16.96 -1.06 -5.50
CA TYR A 65 -16.67 -1.44 -6.89
C TYR A 65 -15.37 -2.24 -7.08
N GLY A 66 -14.44 -2.22 -6.12
CA GLY A 66 -13.20 -3.00 -6.17
C GLY A 66 -12.13 -2.44 -7.12
N THR A 67 -12.18 -2.82 -8.40
CA THR A 67 -11.08 -2.56 -9.35
C THR A 67 -10.92 -1.08 -9.69
N THR A 68 -9.70 -0.67 -10.05
CA THR A 68 -9.39 0.74 -10.32
C THR A 68 -10.26 1.32 -11.44
N GLU A 69 -10.45 0.56 -12.51
CA GLU A 69 -11.25 0.98 -13.68
C GLU A 69 -12.72 1.14 -13.30
N ALA A 70 -13.27 0.20 -12.53
CA ALA A 70 -14.66 0.26 -12.08
C ALA A 70 -14.89 1.44 -11.13
N VAL A 71 -13.95 1.69 -10.21
CA VAL A 71 -13.99 2.82 -9.29
C VAL A 71 -13.92 4.15 -10.04
N ALA A 72 -13.01 4.28 -11.01
CA ALA A 72 -12.86 5.50 -11.80
C ALA A 72 -14.13 5.86 -12.57
N ALA A 73 -14.85 4.85 -13.09
CA ALA A 73 -16.09 5.00 -13.86
C ALA A 73 -17.34 5.18 -12.97
N ALA A 74 -17.30 4.73 -11.72
CA ALA A 74 -18.43 4.80 -10.81
C ALA A 74 -18.82 6.24 -10.43
N LYS A 75 -20.09 6.45 -10.07
CA LYS A 75 -20.59 7.75 -9.61
C LYS A 75 -19.89 8.17 -8.32
N TYR A 76 -19.45 9.43 -8.28
CA TYR A 76 -18.92 10.05 -7.07
C TYR A 76 -20.08 10.35 -6.10
N PRO A 77 -19.96 10.05 -4.80
CA PRO A 77 -21.02 10.30 -3.82
C PRO A 77 -21.53 11.74 -3.83
N GLY A 78 -22.85 11.92 -3.90
CA GLY A 78 -23.47 13.25 -3.93
C GLY A 78 -23.31 14.01 -5.26
N SER A 79 -22.88 13.34 -6.33
CA SER A 79 -22.67 13.93 -7.65
C SER A 79 -23.19 13.02 -8.77
N ASP A 80 -23.59 13.61 -9.90
CA ASP A 80 -23.88 12.86 -11.13
C ASP A 80 -22.62 12.53 -11.95
N LYS A 81 -21.45 13.01 -11.52
CA LYS A 81 -20.18 12.77 -12.20
C LYS A 81 -19.54 11.48 -11.74
N SER A 82 -18.69 10.92 -12.59
CA SER A 82 -17.80 9.82 -12.21
C SER A 82 -16.74 10.28 -11.18
N VAL A 83 -16.06 9.33 -10.54
CA VAL A 83 -14.86 9.60 -9.73
C VAL A 83 -13.82 10.31 -10.59
N ALA A 84 -13.55 9.81 -11.79
CA ALA A 84 -12.54 10.39 -12.69
C ALA A 84 -12.88 11.84 -13.08
N ASP A 85 -14.14 12.13 -13.38
CA ASP A 85 -14.55 13.49 -13.76
C ASP A 85 -14.53 14.45 -12.56
N THR A 86 -14.90 13.97 -11.37
CA THR A 86 -14.83 14.77 -10.15
C THR A 86 -13.38 15.19 -9.84
N ILE A 87 -12.42 14.28 -10.00
CA ILE A 87 -11.00 14.59 -9.80
C ILE A 87 -10.50 15.59 -10.85
N LYS A 88 -10.90 15.44 -12.13
CA LYS A 88 -10.57 16.41 -13.18
C LYS A 88 -11.10 17.82 -12.87
N ASP A 89 -12.32 17.91 -12.33
CA ASP A 89 -12.87 19.20 -11.91
C ASP A 89 -12.10 19.79 -10.71
N ALA A 90 -11.67 18.95 -9.76
CA ALA A 90 -10.86 19.37 -8.64
C ALA A 90 -9.51 19.96 -9.07
N VAL A 91 -8.89 19.47 -10.16
CA VAL A 91 -7.68 20.09 -10.74
C VAL A 91 -7.92 21.55 -11.13
N GLY A 92 -9.12 21.86 -11.63
CA GLY A 92 -9.49 23.22 -12.00
C GLY A 92 -9.64 24.18 -10.80
N THR A 93 -10.03 23.66 -9.63
CA THR A 93 -10.28 24.45 -8.42
C THR A 93 -9.07 24.51 -7.49
N ILE A 94 -8.40 23.39 -7.24
CA ILE A 94 -7.20 23.28 -6.40
C ILE A 94 -5.98 23.83 -7.14
N GLY A 95 -5.91 23.66 -8.46
CA GLY A 95 -4.86 24.24 -9.30
C GLY A 95 -3.58 23.41 -9.40
N GLU A 96 -3.58 22.17 -8.94
CA GLU A 96 -2.50 21.18 -9.11
C GLU A 96 -2.98 19.96 -9.89
N ASN A 97 -2.06 19.29 -10.58
CA ASN A 97 -2.29 17.95 -11.12
C ASN A 97 -2.67 17.02 -9.98
N MET A 98 -3.74 16.27 -10.19
CA MET A 98 -4.23 15.26 -9.25
C MET A 98 -4.80 14.10 -10.04
N GLY A 99 -4.73 12.91 -9.46
CA GLY A 99 -5.21 11.70 -10.12
C GLY A 99 -5.59 10.63 -9.12
N PHE A 100 -6.68 9.92 -9.39
CA PHE A 100 -6.91 8.61 -8.77
C PHE A 100 -6.05 7.60 -9.52
N ARG A 101 -5.08 7.02 -8.80
CA ARG A 101 -4.02 6.20 -9.41
C ARG A 101 -4.35 4.72 -9.39
N ARG A 102 -4.75 4.21 -8.22
CA ARG A 102 -5.01 2.79 -8.01
C ARG A 102 -5.94 2.55 -6.83
N SER A 103 -6.71 1.48 -6.91
CA SER A 103 -7.44 0.87 -5.80
C SER A 103 -7.21 -0.63 -5.75
N ALA A 104 -7.35 -1.18 -4.56
CA ALA A 104 -7.45 -2.61 -4.34
C ALA A 104 -8.38 -2.90 -3.17
N LYS A 105 -8.96 -4.11 -3.15
CA LYS A 105 -9.94 -4.53 -2.14
C LYS A 105 -9.64 -5.96 -1.71
N LEU A 106 -9.81 -6.24 -0.41
CA LEU A 106 -9.85 -7.60 0.13
C LEU A 106 -11.25 -7.88 0.69
N THR A 107 -11.67 -9.14 0.58
CA THR A 107 -12.91 -9.65 1.17
C THR A 107 -12.66 -11.07 1.68
N VAL A 108 -13.29 -11.42 2.81
CA VAL A 108 -13.33 -12.79 3.32
C VAL A 108 -14.78 -13.26 3.50
N PRO A 109 -15.08 -14.56 3.26
CA PRO A 109 -16.43 -15.09 3.52
C PRO A 109 -16.76 -15.13 5.02
N HIS A 110 -15.76 -15.44 5.85
CA HIS A 110 -15.84 -15.51 7.31
C HIS A 110 -14.57 -14.94 7.94
N GLY A 111 -14.67 -14.30 9.10
CA GLY A 111 -13.54 -13.68 9.80
C GLY A 111 -13.58 -12.17 9.66
N ALA A 112 -12.43 -11.54 9.38
CA ALA A 112 -12.34 -10.09 9.28
C ALA A 112 -11.26 -9.62 8.29
N VAL A 113 -11.45 -8.43 7.73
CA VAL A 113 -10.38 -7.69 7.03
C VAL A 113 -9.97 -6.52 7.92
N ALA A 114 -8.81 -6.64 8.55
CA ALA A 114 -8.27 -5.60 9.41
C ALA A 114 -7.52 -4.54 8.61
N THR A 115 -7.48 -3.31 9.12
CA THR A 115 -6.84 -2.18 8.45
C THR A 115 -5.87 -1.45 9.36
N TYR A 116 -4.83 -0.87 8.77
CA TYR A 116 -3.93 0.06 9.44
C TYR A 116 -3.52 1.19 8.50
N VAL A 117 -3.63 2.42 8.98
CA VAL A 117 -3.19 3.63 8.28
C VAL A 117 -2.04 4.26 9.07
N HIS A 118 -0.92 4.50 8.40
CA HIS A 118 0.26 5.11 9.00
C HIS A 118 0.44 6.56 8.53
N ASN A 119 1.00 7.40 9.40
CA ASN A 119 1.08 8.86 9.22
C ASN A 119 -0.28 9.46 8.88
N ALA A 120 -1.27 9.17 9.71
CA ALA A 120 -2.65 9.58 9.50
C ALA A 120 -2.79 11.12 9.55
N VAL A 121 -3.52 11.67 8.58
CA VAL A 121 -3.89 13.10 8.54
C VAL A 121 -5.35 13.32 8.90
N ALA A 122 -6.19 12.31 8.70
CA ALA A 122 -7.58 12.23 9.10
C ALA A 122 -7.97 10.74 9.26
N ASP A 123 -9.19 10.48 9.72
CA ASP A 123 -9.67 9.10 9.84
C ASP A 123 -9.65 8.38 8.48
N GLY A 124 -9.06 7.18 8.44
CA GLY A 124 -8.87 6.41 7.21
C GLY A 124 -7.88 7.00 6.18
N LEU A 125 -7.25 8.15 6.44
CA LEU A 125 -6.39 8.85 5.47
C LEU A 125 -4.96 9.03 5.99
N GLY A 126 -3.95 8.66 5.19
CA GLY A 126 -2.55 8.80 5.57
C GLY A 126 -1.57 8.62 4.41
N LYS A 127 -0.30 8.35 4.71
CA LYS A 127 0.74 8.13 3.68
C LYS A 127 0.95 6.65 3.33
N LEU A 128 0.39 5.75 4.13
CA LEU A 128 0.50 4.32 3.93
C LEU A 128 -0.76 3.65 4.49
N GLY A 129 -1.30 2.69 3.74
CA GLY A 129 -2.47 1.90 4.11
C GLY A 129 -2.18 0.41 3.95
N VAL A 130 -2.59 -0.39 4.93
CA VAL A 130 -2.45 -1.84 4.93
C VAL A 130 -3.78 -2.49 5.21
N LEU A 131 -4.10 -3.54 4.45
CA LEU A 131 -5.23 -4.43 4.66
C LEU A 131 -4.71 -5.84 4.96
N VAL A 132 -5.31 -6.54 5.92
CA VAL A 132 -4.98 -7.93 6.25
C VAL A 132 -6.27 -8.75 6.36
N ALA A 133 -6.43 -9.74 5.50
CA ALA A 133 -7.55 -10.66 5.50
C ALA A 133 -7.28 -11.85 6.42
N ILE A 134 -8.09 -11.99 7.47
CA ILE A 134 -8.09 -13.13 8.39
C ILE A 134 -9.34 -13.97 8.14
N GLU A 135 -9.16 -15.19 7.69
CA GLU A 135 -10.22 -16.17 7.56
C GLU A 135 -10.32 -17.02 8.83
N THR A 136 -11.52 -17.06 9.42
CA THR A 136 -11.84 -17.90 10.57
C THR A 136 -13.36 -18.00 10.75
N THR A 137 -13.83 -19.07 11.40
CA THR A 137 -15.22 -19.18 11.87
C THR A 137 -15.41 -18.72 13.32
N GLY A 138 -14.33 -18.24 13.96
CA GLY A 138 -14.33 -17.77 15.34
C GLY A 138 -14.80 -16.32 15.48
N ASN A 139 -14.38 -15.68 16.58
CA ASN A 139 -14.75 -14.32 16.92
C ASN A 139 -14.11 -13.29 15.96
N GLU A 140 -14.95 -12.60 15.19
CA GLU A 140 -14.52 -11.61 14.19
C GLU A 140 -13.84 -10.38 14.80
N HIS A 141 -14.24 -9.97 16.00
CA HIS A 141 -13.62 -8.85 16.70
C HIS A 141 -12.20 -9.19 17.15
N ALA A 142 -11.99 -10.38 17.72
CA ALA A 142 -10.66 -10.87 18.07
C ALA A 142 -9.79 -11.06 16.82
N ALA A 143 -10.35 -11.61 15.74
CA ALA A 143 -9.65 -11.75 14.46
C ALA A 143 -9.23 -10.39 13.88
N ASN A 144 -10.11 -9.39 13.94
CA ASN A 144 -9.80 -8.02 13.50
C ASN A 144 -8.69 -7.39 14.38
N ALA A 145 -8.76 -7.57 15.70
CA ALA A 145 -7.76 -7.06 16.63
C ALA A 145 -6.36 -7.64 16.35
N PHE A 146 -6.25 -8.96 16.15
CA PHE A 146 -5.01 -9.59 15.73
C PHE A 146 -4.56 -9.13 14.34
N GLY A 147 -5.48 -9.12 13.36
CA GLY A 147 -5.20 -8.66 12.00
C GLY A 147 -4.65 -7.24 11.95
N ARG A 148 -5.10 -6.35 12.85
CA ARG A 148 -4.58 -4.98 12.96
C ARG A 148 -3.12 -4.95 13.42
N GLN A 149 -2.72 -5.84 14.33
CA GLN A 149 -1.32 -5.96 14.74
C GLN A 149 -0.44 -6.47 13.58
N VAL A 150 -0.95 -7.43 12.79
CA VAL A 150 -0.28 -7.89 11.57
C VAL A 150 -0.20 -6.77 10.54
N ALA A 151 -1.24 -5.94 10.40
CA ALA A 151 -1.23 -4.80 9.48
C ALA A 151 -0.17 -3.75 9.86
N MET A 152 0.04 -3.52 11.16
CA MET A 152 1.14 -2.69 11.68
C MET A 152 2.51 -3.30 11.37
N HIS A 153 2.64 -4.62 11.52
CA HIS A 153 3.87 -5.33 11.16
C HIS A 153 4.19 -5.18 9.67
N VAL A 154 3.23 -5.47 8.79
CA VAL A 154 3.38 -5.32 7.32
C VAL A 154 3.74 -3.88 6.94
N ALA A 155 3.16 -2.88 7.61
CA ALA A 155 3.51 -1.47 7.38
C ALA A 155 4.99 -1.19 7.65
N ALA A 156 5.55 -1.81 8.70
CA ALA A 156 6.93 -1.63 9.13
C ALA A 156 7.94 -2.47 8.33
N THR A 157 7.60 -3.72 7.98
CA THR A 157 8.56 -4.68 7.39
C THR A 157 8.48 -4.82 5.88
N ASN A 158 7.37 -4.40 5.26
CA ASN A 158 7.15 -4.49 3.81
C ASN A 158 7.52 -5.86 3.21
N PRO A 159 6.91 -6.97 3.68
CA PRO A 159 7.21 -8.31 3.18
C PRO A 159 6.92 -8.42 1.68
N LEU A 160 7.72 -9.23 0.98
CA LEU A 160 7.55 -9.48 -0.45
C LEU A 160 6.43 -10.48 -0.74
N ALA A 161 6.14 -11.36 0.21
CA ALA A 161 5.16 -12.42 0.04
C ALA A 161 4.54 -12.86 1.37
N LEU A 162 3.34 -13.45 1.32
CA LEU A 162 2.71 -14.04 2.51
C LEU A 162 3.39 -15.36 2.90
N THR A 163 3.62 -16.22 1.90
CA THR A 163 4.27 -17.53 2.04
C THR A 163 5.47 -17.64 1.10
N ALA A 164 6.34 -18.63 1.33
CA ALA A 164 7.57 -18.78 0.53
C ALA A 164 7.27 -19.11 -0.94
N GLU A 165 6.16 -19.82 -1.20
CA GLU A 165 5.72 -20.24 -2.53
C GLU A 165 5.23 -19.08 -3.39
N GLN A 166 4.92 -17.94 -2.77
CA GLN A 166 4.46 -16.73 -3.45
C GLN A 166 5.61 -15.80 -3.85
N ILE A 167 6.85 -16.10 -3.46
CA ILE A 167 8.00 -15.31 -3.90
C ILE A 167 8.29 -15.62 -5.37
N ASP A 168 8.57 -14.58 -6.15
CA ASP A 168 9.03 -14.71 -7.52
C ASP A 168 10.29 -15.61 -7.59
N PRO A 169 10.25 -16.75 -8.29
CA PRO A 169 11.40 -17.61 -8.46
C PRO A 169 12.64 -16.88 -9.01
N ALA A 170 12.44 -15.86 -9.85
CA ALA A 170 13.54 -15.06 -10.37
C ALA A 170 14.25 -14.23 -9.29
N ALA A 171 13.51 -13.77 -8.26
CA ALA A 171 14.10 -13.10 -7.10
C ALA A 171 14.90 -14.10 -6.25
N VAL A 172 14.36 -15.30 -6.02
CA VAL A 172 15.04 -16.37 -5.27
C VAL A 172 16.35 -16.76 -5.93
N GLU A 173 16.32 -17.03 -7.24
CA GLU A 173 17.53 -17.44 -7.98
C GLU A 173 18.58 -16.31 -8.04
N ARG A 174 18.14 -15.05 -8.15
CA ARG A 174 19.04 -13.89 -8.07
C ARG A 174 19.75 -13.82 -6.72
N GLU A 175 19.01 -13.89 -5.62
CA GLU A 175 19.61 -13.84 -4.28
C GLU A 175 20.52 -15.03 -4.01
N LYS A 176 20.12 -16.23 -4.44
CA LYS A 176 20.94 -17.44 -4.36
C LYS A 176 22.26 -17.30 -5.11
N ALA A 177 22.25 -16.72 -6.31
CA ALA A 177 23.46 -16.46 -7.08
C ALA A 177 24.39 -15.47 -6.35
N ILE A 178 23.82 -14.39 -5.82
CA ILE A 178 24.57 -13.39 -5.03
C ILE A 178 25.22 -14.05 -3.80
N PHE A 179 24.49 -14.89 -3.05
CA PHE A 179 25.04 -15.59 -1.90
C PHE A 179 26.12 -16.60 -2.28
N ALA A 180 25.97 -17.30 -3.39
CA ALA A 180 26.97 -18.24 -3.90
C ALA A 180 28.27 -17.53 -4.27
N ASP A 181 28.18 -16.40 -4.98
CA ASP A 181 29.35 -15.62 -5.36
C ASP A 181 30.08 -15.04 -4.15
N GLN A 182 29.34 -14.52 -3.16
CA GLN A 182 29.91 -14.06 -1.91
C GLN A 182 30.56 -15.20 -1.10
N ALA A 183 29.96 -16.39 -1.10
CA ALA A 183 30.50 -17.54 -0.39
C ALA A 183 31.78 -18.08 -1.05
N ARG A 184 31.88 -18.08 -2.39
CA ARG A 184 33.09 -18.49 -3.13
C ARG A 184 34.29 -17.61 -2.82
N GLN A 185 34.08 -16.30 -2.60
CA GLN A 185 35.14 -15.37 -2.20
C GLN A 185 35.79 -15.72 -0.85
N SER A 186 35.16 -16.57 -0.03
CA SER A 186 35.73 -17.02 1.24
C SER A 186 36.78 -18.14 1.12
N GLY A 187 37.00 -18.69 -0.08
CA GLY A 187 38.00 -19.74 -0.33
C GLY A 187 37.71 -21.10 0.34
N LYS A 188 36.49 -21.29 0.85
CA LYS A 188 36.07 -22.53 1.50
C LYS A 188 35.72 -23.63 0.48
N PRO A 189 35.73 -24.91 0.88
CA PRO A 189 35.30 -26.00 -0.01
C PRO A 189 33.83 -25.87 -0.46
N GLU A 190 33.49 -26.40 -1.64
CA GLU A 190 32.14 -26.30 -2.24
C GLU A 190 31.03 -26.80 -1.29
N ALA A 191 31.23 -27.92 -0.60
CA ALA A 191 30.27 -28.46 0.37
C ALA A 191 30.00 -27.51 1.56
N ILE A 192 30.95 -26.63 1.91
CA ILE A 192 30.75 -25.61 2.95
C ILE A 192 30.06 -24.38 2.35
N ILE A 193 30.38 -24.03 1.09
CA ILE A 193 29.73 -22.96 0.34
C ILE A 193 28.23 -23.25 0.18
N GLU A 194 27.85 -24.48 -0.23
CA GLU A 194 26.45 -24.90 -0.35
C GLU A 194 25.67 -24.69 0.96
N LYS A 195 26.22 -25.15 2.08
CA LYS A 195 25.61 -24.96 3.42
C LYS A 195 25.50 -23.50 3.81
N MET A 196 26.48 -22.66 3.42
CA MET A 196 26.43 -21.22 3.67
C MET A 196 25.33 -20.54 2.85
N VAL A 197 25.18 -20.91 1.59
CA VAL A 197 24.11 -20.40 0.71
C VAL A 197 22.75 -20.81 1.23
N GLU A 198 22.57 -22.07 1.61
CA GLU A 198 21.32 -22.58 2.21
C GLU A 198 20.93 -21.79 3.47
N GLY A 199 21.88 -21.57 4.38
CA GLY A 199 21.65 -20.80 5.60
C GLY A 199 21.26 -19.34 5.32
N ARG A 200 21.88 -18.71 4.33
CA ARG A 200 21.54 -17.33 3.91
C ARG A 200 20.19 -17.26 3.22
N LEU A 201 19.86 -18.25 2.40
CA LEU A 201 18.57 -18.32 1.74
C LEU A 201 17.43 -18.53 2.75
N ARG A 202 17.65 -19.35 3.78
CA ARG A 202 16.71 -19.46 4.91
C ARG A 202 16.48 -18.10 5.58
N LYS A 203 17.55 -17.36 5.88
CA LYS A 203 17.45 -16.02 6.46
C LYS A 203 16.73 -15.02 5.54
N PHE A 204 16.99 -15.08 4.23
CA PHE A 204 16.25 -14.29 3.25
C PHE A 204 14.74 -14.55 3.35
N TYR A 205 14.32 -15.82 3.42
CA TYR A 205 12.90 -16.15 3.62
C TYR A 205 12.34 -15.62 4.96
N GLU A 206 13.11 -15.68 6.05
CA GLU A 206 12.73 -15.09 7.34
C GLU A 206 12.58 -13.56 7.27
N GLU A 207 13.30 -12.90 6.37
CA GLU A 207 13.24 -11.44 6.18
C GLU A 207 12.12 -11.01 5.22
N VAL A 208 11.73 -11.82 4.23
CA VAL A 208 10.80 -11.38 3.16
C VAL A 208 9.44 -12.08 3.14
N VAL A 209 9.29 -13.21 3.84
CA VAL A 209 8.00 -13.94 3.93
C VAL A 209 7.29 -13.55 5.23
N LEU A 210 6.12 -12.91 5.12
CA LEU A 210 5.35 -12.41 6.26
C LEU A 210 5.20 -13.44 7.37
N LEU A 211 4.77 -14.66 7.05
CA LEU A 211 4.55 -15.70 8.07
C LEU A 211 5.83 -16.15 8.80
N LYS A 212 7.00 -15.98 8.17
CA LYS A 212 8.31 -16.36 8.72
C LYS A 212 9.00 -15.21 9.47
N GLN A 213 8.55 -13.98 9.26
CA GLN A 213 9.13 -12.81 9.92
C GLN A 213 8.93 -12.87 11.43
N ALA A 214 9.96 -12.43 12.17
CA ALA A 214 9.85 -12.16 13.60
C ALA A 214 8.81 -11.05 13.83
N PHE A 215 7.85 -11.30 14.71
CA PHE A 215 6.70 -10.42 14.85
C PHE A 215 7.10 -9.11 15.55
N VAL A 216 6.76 -7.96 14.97
CA VAL A 216 7.27 -6.65 15.45
C VAL A 216 6.83 -6.34 16.89
N LEU A 217 5.65 -6.81 17.31
CA LEU A 217 5.16 -6.63 18.67
C LEU A 217 5.78 -7.62 19.67
N ASN A 218 6.25 -8.77 19.19
CA ASN A 218 6.94 -9.78 19.98
C ASN A 218 7.98 -10.53 19.12
N PRO A 219 9.23 -10.01 19.04
CA PRO A 219 10.25 -10.56 18.15
C PRO A 219 10.73 -11.97 18.50
N ASP A 220 10.34 -12.51 19.66
CA ASP A 220 10.69 -13.88 20.08
C ASP A 220 9.92 -14.95 19.30
N ILE A 221 8.85 -14.57 18.61
CA ILE A 221 8.00 -15.47 17.83
C ILE A 221 7.79 -14.94 16.41
N THR A 222 7.46 -15.83 15.47
CA THR A 222 7.10 -15.44 14.11
C THR A 222 5.65 -14.95 14.04
N VAL A 223 5.28 -14.29 12.94
CA VAL A 223 3.88 -13.94 12.67
C VAL A 223 2.98 -15.18 12.60
N GLU A 224 3.47 -16.28 12.04
CA GLU A 224 2.75 -17.56 12.03
C GLU A 224 2.46 -18.09 13.44
N GLN A 225 3.47 -18.06 14.32
CA GLN A 225 3.30 -18.47 15.70
C GLN A 225 2.37 -17.52 16.46
N ALA A 226 2.46 -16.21 16.22
CA ALA A 226 1.55 -15.22 16.79
C ALA A 226 0.09 -15.46 16.37
N LEU A 227 -0.15 -15.84 15.11
CA LEU A 227 -1.47 -16.24 14.63
C LEU A 227 -1.98 -17.48 15.37
N LYS A 228 -1.13 -18.49 15.55
CA LYS A 228 -1.47 -19.71 16.31
C LYS A 228 -1.83 -19.42 17.75
N ASP A 229 -1.12 -18.50 18.40
CA ASP A 229 -1.46 -18.08 19.76
C ASP A 229 -2.77 -17.30 19.82
N ALA A 230 -3.05 -16.46 18.82
CA ALA A 230 -4.30 -15.70 18.70
C ALA A 230 -5.54 -16.59 18.47
N GLU A 231 -5.38 -17.82 17.94
CA GLU A 231 -6.50 -18.78 17.79
C GLU A 231 -7.21 -19.07 19.12
N LYS A 232 -6.52 -18.93 20.26
CA LYS A 232 -7.12 -19.09 21.61
C LYS A 232 -8.16 -18.01 21.91
N GLU A 233 -7.86 -16.76 21.57
CA GLU A 233 -8.78 -15.62 21.76
C GLU A 233 -9.87 -15.57 20.67
N ILE A 234 -9.52 -15.97 19.45
CA ILE A 234 -10.46 -16.09 18.33
C ILE A 234 -11.45 -17.25 18.58
N GLY A 235 -11.03 -18.31 19.27
CA GLY A 235 -11.85 -19.48 19.59
C GLY A 235 -12.03 -20.46 18.43
N ALA A 236 -11.25 -20.32 17.36
CA ALA A 236 -11.24 -21.21 16.20
C ALA A 236 -9.92 -21.09 15.43
N PRO A 237 -9.57 -22.06 14.56
CA PRO A 237 -8.44 -21.92 13.65
C PRO A 237 -8.56 -20.66 12.79
N ALA A 238 -7.43 -20.02 12.54
CA ALA A 238 -7.36 -18.78 11.78
C ALA A 238 -6.26 -18.85 10.71
N LYS A 239 -6.47 -18.14 9.61
CA LYS A 239 -5.53 -18.05 8.50
C LYS A 239 -5.43 -16.60 8.04
N ILE A 240 -4.21 -16.08 7.93
CA ILE A 240 -3.98 -14.88 7.12
C ILE A 240 -4.09 -15.33 5.65
N SER A 241 -5.15 -14.94 4.94
CA SER A 241 -5.38 -15.39 3.56
C SER A 241 -4.82 -14.44 2.51
N ALA A 242 -4.73 -13.15 2.83
CA ALA A 242 -4.14 -12.13 1.97
C ALA A 242 -3.72 -10.90 2.79
N TYR A 243 -2.79 -10.11 2.25
CA TYR A 243 -2.55 -8.75 2.70
C TYR A 243 -2.32 -7.83 1.50
N LEU A 244 -2.53 -6.53 1.70
CA LEU A 244 -2.20 -5.48 0.75
C LEU A 244 -1.53 -4.34 1.49
N ARG A 245 -0.53 -3.71 0.87
CA ARG A 245 0.14 -2.52 1.38
C ARG A 245 0.29 -1.51 0.25
N PHE A 246 -0.25 -0.32 0.43
CA PHE A 246 0.00 0.82 -0.44
C PHE A 246 0.87 1.83 0.31
N ALA A 247 2.00 2.20 -0.28
CA ALA A 247 2.75 3.39 0.10
C ALA A 247 2.54 4.48 -0.94
N LEU A 248 2.31 5.71 -0.49
CA LEU A 248 2.14 6.87 -1.36
C LEU A 248 3.34 7.06 -2.29
N GLY A 249 3.10 7.22 -3.58
CA GLY A 249 4.12 7.50 -4.58
C GLY A 249 5.00 6.30 -4.94
N GLU A 250 4.72 5.11 -4.39
CA GLU A 250 5.51 3.90 -4.67
C GLU A 250 5.54 3.60 -6.18
N GLY A 251 6.75 3.50 -6.74
CA GLY A 251 6.96 3.26 -8.17
C GLY A 251 6.78 4.51 -9.07
N ILE A 252 6.66 5.70 -8.50
CA ILE A 252 6.70 6.97 -9.25
C ILE A 252 8.10 7.57 -9.11
N GLU A 253 8.79 7.77 -10.23
CA GLU A 253 10.05 8.51 -10.24
C GLU A 253 9.77 10.00 -9.98
N LYS A 254 10.42 10.55 -8.96
CA LYS A 254 10.38 11.98 -8.67
C LYS A 254 11.58 12.64 -9.35
N GLU A 255 11.32 13.66 -10.15
CA GLU A 255 12.39 14.52 -10.66
C GLU A 255 12.99 15.30 -9.47
N GLU A 256 14.28 15.12 -9.20
CA GLU A 256 15.00 15.98 -8.26
C GLU A 256 15.30 17.31 -8.94
N THR A 257 14.65 18.38 -8.47
CA THR A 257 14.94 19.74 -8.92
C THR A 257 15.93 20.43 -7.98
N ASP A 258 17.04 20.92 -8.53
CA ASP A 258 17.98 21.77 -7.80
C ASP A 258 17.42 23.19 -7.69
N PHE A 259 16.84 23.50 -6.53
CA PHE A 259 16.26 24.80 -6.25
C PHE A 259 17.27 25.96 -6.37
N ALA A 260 18.54 25.73 -6.03
CA ALA A 260 19.57 26.76 -6.19
C ALA A 260 19.86 27.02 -7.68
N ALA A 261 19.89 25.98 -8.50
CA ALA A 261 20.02 26.12 -9.95
C ALA A 261 18.80 26.81 -10.58
N GLU A 262 17.58 26.49 -10.15
CA GLU A 262 16.35 27.14 -10.62
C GLU A 262 16.32 28.64 -10.28
N VAL A 263 16.64 28.98 -9.03
CA VAL A 263 16.73 30.39 -8.59
C VAL A 263 17.80 31.13 -9.39
N ALA A 264 18.98 30.53 -9.58
CA ALA A 264 20.06 31.12 -10.37
C ALA A 264 19.67 31.33 -11.84
N ALA A 265 18.86 30.43 -12.42
CA ALA A 265 18.37 30.55 -13.79
C ALA A 265 17.27 31.62 -13.93
N ALA A 266 16.40 31.77 -12.93
CA ALA A 266 15.32 32.76 -12.93
C ALA A 266 15.83 34.21 -12.80
N VAL A 267 16.93 34.42 -12.08
CA VAL A 267 17.57 35.74 -11.90
C VAL A 267 18.40 36.18 -13.12
N LYS A 268 18.72 35.25 -14.04
CA LYS A 268 19.46 35.53 -15.28
C LYS A 268 18.58 35.91 -16.48
N LYS A 269 17.25 35.94 -16.31
CA LYS A 269 16.29 36.48 -17.29
C LYS A 269 15.89 37.90 -16.93
#